data_AF-A0A7S2YI71-F1
#
_entry.id   AF-A0A7S2YI71-F1
#
_cell.length_a   1.000
_cell.length_b   1.000
_cell.length_c   1.000
_cell.angle_alpha   90.00
_cell.angle_beta   90.00
_cell.angle_gamma   90.00
#
_symmetry.space_group_name_H-M   'P 1'
#
loop_
_entity.id
_entity.type
_entity.pdbx_description
1 polymer ?
#
loop_
_entity_poly.entity_id
_entity_poly.type
_entity_poly.pdbx_seq_one_letter_code
_entity_poly.pdbx_strand_id
1 'polypeptide(L)'
;SIAFHNVPVDFDVCTLILEKHKNMFDAGLDENTYDIVLRHFVETLQNLKVPEDTVDEALALVQPLRQVFEKGAQEATRRKLDIQKRKRAVQALAVGGSLAFCAYVSMRSYQRGTSRRSP
;
A
#
# COMPACT_ATOMS: atom_id res chain seq x y z
N SER A 1 9.22 -38.41 5.38
CA SER A 1 8.48 -37.24 5.87
C SER A 1 9.40 -36.04 5.82
N ILE A 2 9.16 -35.09 4.91
CA ILE A 2 10.03 -33.93 4.66
C ILE A 2 9.41 -32.69 5.33
N ALA A 3 9.98 -32.34 6.47
CA ALA A 3 10.09 -31.04 7.14
C ALA A 3 9.11 -29.89 6.79
N PHE A 4 7.99 -29.78 7.53
CA PHE A 4 7.26 -28.51 7.72
C PHE A 4 6.72 -28.30 9.16
N HIS A 5 7.20 -29.05 10.16
CA HIS A 5 6.50 -29.15 11.45
C HIS A 5 7.04 -28.28 12.61
N ASN A 6 8.08 -27.46 12.39
CA ASN A 6 8.70 -26.64 13.45
C ASN A 6 8.50 -25.14 13.23
N VAL A 7 7.27 -24.71 12.98
CA VAL A 7 6.90 -23.30 13.10
C VAL A 7 6.64 -23.02 14.59
N PRO A 8 7.31 -22.05 15.23
CA PRO A 8 7.02 -21.66 16.60
C PRO A 8 5.54 -21.29 16.75
N VAL A 9 4.91 -21.68 17.86
CA VAL A 9 3.48 -21.43 18.11
C VAL A 9 3.15 -19.93 18.07
N ASP A 10 4.14 -19.10 18.37
CA ASP A 10 4.02 -17.64 18.45
C ASP A 10 4.29 -16.94 17.11
N PHE A 11 4.53 -17.69 16.02
CA PHE A 11 4.93 -17.14 14.74
C PHE A 11 3.72 -16.71 13.90
N ASP A 12 3.48 -15.40 13.86
CA ASP A 12 2.43 -14.81 13.03
C ASP A 12 2.86 -14.67 11.57
N VAL A 13 2.58 -15.72 10.79
CA VAL A 13 2.82 -15.76 9.35
C VAL A 13 2.08 -14.63 8.62
N CYS A 14 0.87 -14.28 9.06
CA CYS A 14 0.03 -13.27 8.41
C CYS A 14 0.68 -11.89 8.52
N THR A 15 1.14 -11.53 9.72
CA THR A 15 1.86 -10.26 9.94
C THR A 15 3.15 -10.23 9.14
N LEU A 16 3.92 -11.32 9.10
CA LEU A 16 5.14 -11.38 8.30
C LEU A 16 4.88 -11.16 6.80
N ILE A 17 3.83 -11.78 6.24
CA ILE A 17 3.46 -11.59 4.83
C ILE A 17 3.14 -10.13 4.55
N LEU A 18 2.30 -9.50 5.39
CA LEU A 18 1.92 -8.09 5.24
C LEU A 18 3.13 -7.16 5.30
N GLU A 19 4.06 -7.40 6.24
CA GLU A 19 5.26 -6.58 6.39
C GLU A 19 6.24 -6.75 5.23
N LYS A 20 6.56 -8.00 4.85
CA LYS A 20 7.56 -8.27 3.82
C LYS A 20 7.09 -7.92 2.42
N HIS A 21 5.80 -8.07 2.13
CA HIS A 21 5.23 -7.77 0.82
C HIS A 21 4.64 -6.36 0.73
N LYS A 22 4.81 -5.51 1.75
CA LYS A 22 4.27 -4.13 1.79
C LYS A 22 4.52 -3.34 0.50
N ASN A 23 5.76 -3.33 0.02
CA ASN A 23 6.13 -2.62 -1.20
C ASN A 23 5.48 -3.22 -2.46
N MET A 24 5.24 -4.53 -2.46
CA MET A 24 4.55 -5.22 -3.55
C MET A 24 3.05 -4.92 -3.54
N PHE A 25 2.42 -4.86 -2.36
CA PHE A 25 1.03 -4.38 -2.24
C PHE A 25 0.90 -2.94 -2.75
N ASP A 26 1.86 -2.08 -2.42
CA ASP A 26 1.90 -0.72 -2.97
C ASP A 26 2.10 -0.70 -4.49
N ALA A 27 2.77 -1.70 -5.06
CA ALA A 27 2.91 -1.89 -6.51
C ALA A 27 1.68 -2.52 -7.19
N GLY A 28 0.72 -3.07 -6.44
CA GLY A 28 -0.51 -3.66 -6.97
C GLY A 28 -0.65 -5.17 -6.77
N LEU A 29 0.15 -5.79 -5.90
CA LEU A 29 -0.09 -7.17 -5.45
C LEU A 29 -1.47 -7.27 -4.77
N ASP A 30 -2.23 -8.30 -5.13
CA ASP A 30 -3.60 -8.53 -4.66
C ASP A 30 -3.93 -10.04 -4.58
N GLU A 31 -5.17 -10.36 -4.22
CA GLU A 31 -5.68 -11.73 -4.16
C GLU A 31 -5.73 -12.43 -5.53
N ASN A 32 -5.91 -11.69 -6.63
CA ASN A 32 -5.90 -12.28 -7.97
C ASN A 32 -4.49 -12.76 -8.35
N THR A 33 -3.47 -11.96 -7.98
CA THR A 33 -2.06 -12.35 -8.14
C THR A 33 -1.74 -13.58 -7.31
N TYR A 34 -2.30 -13.65 -6.09
CA TYR A 34 -2.19 -14.84 -5.26
C TYR A 34 -2.82 -16.07 -5.92
N ASP A 35 -4.03 -15.96 -6.47
CA ASP A 35 -4.72 -17.05 -7.15
C ASP A 35 -3.93 -17.58 -8.37
N ILE A 36 -3.23 -16.70 -9.08
CA ILE A 36 -2.31 -17.08 -10.17
C ILE A 36 -1.11 -17.89 -9.64
N VAL A 37 -0.48 -17.43 -8.55
CA VAL A 37 0.64 -18.13 -7.93
C VAL A 37 0.20 -19.49 -7.39
N LEU A 38 -0.98 -19.56 -6.77
CA LEU A 38 -1.54 -20.79 -6.24
C LEU A 38 -1.82 -21.81 -7.35
N ARG A 39 -2.36 -21.35 -8.50
CA ARG A 39 -2.55 -22.21 -9.67
C ARG A 39 -1.22 -22.80 -10.15
N HIS A 40 -0.18 -21.97 -10.30
CA HIS A 40 1.14 -22.46 -10.72
C HIS A 40 1.80 -23.38 -9.69
N PHE A 41 1.56 -23.16 -8.40
CA PHE A 41 1.99 -24.06 -7.35
C PHE A 41 1.37 -25.45 -7.52
N VAL A 42 0.04 -25.53 -7.69
CA VAL A 42 -0.67 -26.80 -7.94
C VAL A 42 -0.21 -27.47 -9.23
N GLU A 43 -0.14 -26.72 -10.33
CA GLU A 43 0.34 -27.24 -11.63
C GLU A 43 1.75 -27.83 -11.50
N THR A 44 2.63 -27.18 -10.73
CA THR A 44 3.99 -27.67 -10.50
C THR A 44 4.01 -28.97 -9.70
N LEU A 45 3.21 -29.08 -8.63
CA LEU A 45 3.12 -30.31 -7.84
C LEU A 45 2.57 -31.47 -8.67
N GLN A 46 1.55 -31.21 -9.49
CA GLN A 46 0.99 -32.19 -10.41
C GLN A 46 2.01 -32.64 -11.46
N ASN A 47 2.78 -31.70 -12.03
CA ASN A 47 3.85 -32.02 -12.98
C ASN A 47 4.97 -32.87 -12.36
N LEU A 48 5.24 -32.67 -11.07
CA LEU A 48 6.18 -33.48 -10.29
C LEU A 48 5.59 -34.83 -9.84
N LYS A 49 4.34 -35.14 -10.22
CA LYS A 49 3.62 -36.35 -9.84
C LYS A 49 3.52 -36.54 -8.33
N VAL A 50 3.40 -35.44 -7.59
CA VAL A 50 3.11 -35.48 -6.16
C VAL A 50 1.72 -36.09 -5.97
N PRO A 51 1.54 -37.03 -5.01
CA PRO A 51 0.23 -37.63 -4.74
C PRO A 51 -0.83 -36.57 -4.43
N GLU A 52 -2.05 -36.78 -4.93
CA GLU A 52 -3.17 -35.84 -4.79
C GLU A 52 -3.46 -35.50 -3.32
N ASP A 53 -3.45 -36.50 -2.44
CA ASP A 53 -3.60 -36.32 -0.99
C ASP A 53 -2.60 -35.31 -0.39
N THR A 54 -1.36 -35.31 -0.90
CA THR A 54 -0.31 -34.38 -0.45
C THR A 54 -0.49 -32.98 -1.05
N VAL A 55 -1.01 -32.88 -2.27
CA VAL A 55 -1.38 -31.59 -2.88
C VAL A 55 -2.52 -30.96 -2.11
N ASP A 56 -3.52 -31.73 -1.74
CA ASP A 56 -4.68 -31.27 -0.95
C ASP A 56 -4.26 -30.79 0.44
N GLU A 57 -3.34 -31.50 1.11
CA GLU A 57 -2.77 -31.05 2.38
C GLU A 57 -2.03 -29.71 2.22
N ALA A 58 -1.20 -29.58 1.18
CA ALA A 58 -0.50 -28.32 0.91
C ALA A 58 -1.48 -27.17 0.61
N LEU A 59 -2.53 -27.44 -0.17
CA LEU A 59 -3.60 -26.49 -0.47
C LEU A 59 -4.34 -26.05 0.78
N ALA A 60 -4.69 -26.96 1.68
CA ALA A 60 -5.36 -26.65 2.94
C ALA A 60 -4.55 -25.69 3.82
N LEU A 61 -3.21 -25.75 3.76
CA LEU A 61 -2.33 -24.85 4.49
C LEU A 61 -2.23 -23.45 3.86
N VAL A 62 -2.12 -23.38 2.53
CA VAL A 62 -1.88 -22.10 1.85
C VAL A 62 -3.16 -21.35 1.55
N GLN A 63 -4.27 -22.03 1.23
CA GLN A 63 -5.52 -21.40 0.79
C GLN A 63 -6.05 -20.31 1.75
N PRO A 64 -6.00 -20.46 3.09
CA PRO A 64 -6.42 -19.41 4.02
C PRO A 64 -5.61 -18.11 3.90
N LEU A 65 -4.36 -18.18 3.41
CA LEU A 65 -3.48 -17.01 3.26
C LEU A 65 -4.00 -16.02 2.21
N ARG A 66 -4.91 -16.43 1.32
CA ARG A 66 -5.55 -15.55 0.34
C ARG A 66 -6.15 -14.29 0.99
N GLN A 67 -6.77 -14.43 2.17
CA GLN A 67 -7.36 -13.31 2.90
C GLN A 67 -6.32 -12.27 3.34
N VAL A 68 -5.07 -12.68 3.55
CA VAL A 68 -3.97 -11.77 3.89
C VAL A 68 -3.63 -10.88 2.71
N PHE A 69 -3.66 -11.42 1.49
CA PHE A 69 -3.40 -10.65 0.28
C PHE A 69 -4.52 -9.65 -0.03
N GLU A 70 -5.77 -10.04 0.19
CA GLU A 70 -6.91 -9.12 0.10
C GLU A 70 -6.77 -7.96 1.11
N LYS A 71 -6.46 -8.28 2.38
CA LYS A 71 -6.22 -7.27 3.41
C LYS A 71 -5.05 -6.35 3.05
N GLY A 72 -3.94 -6.90 2.60
CA GLY A 72 -2.76 -6.14 2.19
C GLY A 72 -3.04 -5.17 1.03
N ALA A 73 -3.82 -5.60 0.04
CA ALA A 73 -4.26 -4.77 -1.08
C ALA A 73 -5.20 -3.64 -0.65
N GLN A 74 -6.14 -3.91 0.26
CA GLN A 74 -7.01 -2.89 0.83
C GLN A 74 -6.21 -1.83 1.60
N GLU A 75 -5.24 -2.25 2.41
CA GLU A 75 -4.36 -1.33 3.14
C GLU A 75 -3.49 -0.49 2.20
N ALA A 76 -2.94 -1.07 1.14
CA ALA A 76 -2.20 -0.33 0.11
C ALA A 76 -3.06 0.72 -0.59
N THR A 77 -4.30 0.36 -0.92
CA THR A 77 -5.28 1.29 -1.50
C THR A 77 -5.55 2.47 -0.56
N ARG A 78 -5.76 2.20 0.74
CA ARG A 78 -5.92 3.25 1.76
C ARG A 78 -4.70 4.16 1.83
N ARG A 79 -3.48 3.60 1.86
CA ARG A 79 -2.23 4.39 1.86
C ARG A 79 -2.13 5.31 0.65
N LYS A 80 -2.45 4.82 -0.56
CA LYS A 80 -2.46 5.63 -1.79
C LYS A 80 -3.45 6.78 -1.70
N LEU A 81 -4.66 6.52 -1.20
CA LEU A 81 -5.69 7.56 -1.02
C LEU A 81 -5.26 8.63 0.00
N ASP A 82 -4.66 8.24 1.12
CA ASP A 82 -4.18 9.17 2.13
C ASP A 82 -3.04 10.04 1.62
N ILE A 83 -2.10 9.46 0.86
CA ILE A 83 -1.04 10.22 0.19
C ILE A 83 -1.63 11.22 -0.81
N GLN A 84 -2.64 10.82 -1.59
CA GLN A 84 -3.32 11.74 -2.52
C GLN A 84 -4.04 12.87 -1.80
N LYS A 85 -4.78 12.58 -0.73
CA LYS A 85 -5.44 13.60 0.10
C LYS A 85 -4.44 14.61 0.67
N ARG A 86 -3.32 14.12 1.22
CA ARG A 86 -2.23 14.97 1.74
C ARG A 86 -1.60 15.83 0.65
N LYS A 87 -1.32 15.25 -0.53
CA LYS A 87 -0.78 15.99 -1.69
C LYS A 87 -1.73 17.12 -2.11
N ARG A 88 -3.04 16.85 -2.19
CA ARG A 88 -4.05 17.87 -2.51
C ARG A 88 -4.13 18.98 -1.46
N ALA A 89 -4.09 18.63 -0.17
CA ALA A 89 -4.10 19.62 0.91
C ALA A 89 -2.86 20.53 0.88
N VAL A 90 -1.68 19.96 0.67
CA VAL A 90 -0.43 20.72 0.54
C VAL A 90 -0.46 21.62 -0.69
N GLN A 91 -0.96 21.14 -1.83
CA GLN A 91 -1.14 21.95 -3.04
C GLN A 91 -2.09 23.13 -2.81
N ALA A 92 -3.22 22.92 -2.14
CA ALA A 92 -4.16 23.98 -1.82
C ALA A 92 -3.54 25.05 -0.92
N LEU A 93 -2.78 24.64 0.10
CA LEU A 93 -2.08 25.57 1.00
C LEU A 93 -1.00 26.38 0.28
N ALA A 94 -0.22 25.75 -0.61
CA ALA A 94 0.83 26.44 -1.35
C ALA A 94 0.27 27.52 -2.29
N VAL A 95 -0.82 27.23 -3.00
CA VAL A 95 -1.48 28.20 -3.88
C VAL A 95 -2.12 29.32 -3.07
N GLY A 96 -2.87 28.99 -2.00
CA GLY A 96 -3.51 29.99 -1.15
C GLY A 96 -2.52 30.90 -0.42
N GLY A 97 -1.43 30.33 0.11
CA GLY A 97 -0.37 31.08 0.80
C GLY A 97 0.37 32.04 -0.11
N SER A 98 0.67 31.63 -1.35
CA SER A 98 1.33 32.50 -2.34
C SER A 98 0.46 33.69 -2.73
N LEU A 99 -0.83 33.46 -3.00
CA LEU A 99 -1.77 34.54 -3.33
C LEU A 99 -1.99 35.51 -2.16
N ALA A 100 -2.14 34.99 -0.94
CA ALA A 100 -2.26 35.81 0.26
C ALA A 100 -1.00 36.66 0.51
N PHE A 101 0.18 36.07 0.32
CA PHE A 101 1.46 36.78 0.44
C PHE A 101 1.60 37.88 -0.62
N CYS A 102 1.28 37.59 -1.89
CA CYS A 102 1.28 38.58 -2.97
C CYS A 102 0.30 39.73 -2.71
N ALA A 103 -0.92 39.43 -2.25
CA ALA A 103 -1.91 40.44 -1.87
C ALA A 103 -1.40 41.32 -0.72
N TYR A 104 -0.79 40.72 0.31
CA TYR A 104 -0.21 41.44 1.44
C TYR A 104 0.93 42.39 1.03
N VAL A 105 1.86 41.92 0.19
CA VAL A 105 2.99 42.75 -0.28
C VAL A 105 2.51 43.91 -1.15
N SER A 106 1.55 43.68 -2.04
CA SER A 106 0.95 44.75 -2.85
C SER A 106 0.24 45.80 -1.98
N MET A 107 -0.55 45.38 -0.99
CA MET A 107 -1.25 46.29 -0.09
C MET A 107 -0.29 47.12 0.77
N ARG A 108 0.78 46.49 1.29
CA ARG A 108 1.82 47.18 2.07
C ARG A 108 2.60 48.20 1.24
N SER A 109 2.83 47.90 -0.04
CA SER A 109 3.52 48.80 -0.97
C SER A 109 2.64 50.00 -1.32
N TYR A 110 1.33 49.79 -1.51
CA TYR A 110 0.36 50.86 -1.74
C TYR A 110 0.30 51.85 -0.57
N GLN A 111 0.21 51.37 0.68
CA GLN A 111 0.15 52.24 1.87
C GLN A 111 1.43 53.07 2.10
N ARG A 112 2.61 52.56 1.71
CA ARG A 112 3.86 53.33 1.79
C ARG A 112 3.99 54.36 0.67
N GLY A 113 3.39 54.10 -0.49
CA GLY A 113 3.38 55.02 -1.63
C GLY A 113 2.50 56.25 -1.41
N THR A 114 1.38 56.09 -0.69
CA THR A 114 0.45 57.19 -0.40
C THR A 114 0.95 58.15 0.69
N SER A 115 1.80 57.68 1.63
CA SER A 115 2.40 58.53 2.68
C SER A 115 3.54 59.47 2.20
N ARG A 116 4.06 59.34 0.98
CA ARG A 116 5.08 60.23 0.40
C ARG A 116 4.53 61.33 -0.53
N ARG A 117 3.21 61.35 -0.76
CA ARG A 117 2.50 62.37 -1.53
C ARG A 117 1.37 62.94 -0.68
N SER A 118 1.72 63.60 0.41
CA SER A 118 0.84 64.57 1.05
C SER A 118 1.63 65.89 1.07
N PRO A 119 1.20 66.93 0.34
CA PRO A 119 1.78 68.27 0.44
C PRO A 119 1.52 68.90 1.82
#